data_AF-A0A7C4TGW1-F1
#
_entry.id   AF-A0A7C4TGW1-F1
#
_cell.length_a   1.000
_cell.length_b   1.000
_cell.length_c   1.000
_cell.angle_alpha   90.00
_cell.angle_beta   90.00
_cell.angle_gamma   90.00
#
_symmetry.space_group_name_H-M   'P 1'
#
loop_
_entity.id
_entity.type
_entity.pdbx_description
1 polymer ?
#
loop_
_entity_poly.entity_id
_entity_poly.type
_entity_poly.pdbx_seq_one_letter_code
_entity_poly.pdbx_strand_id
1 'polypeptide(L)'
;MKMHINFKRLIWNIFVLLYSGLFFYNCLSPYKNWLFSYLYTMFLILWLCKEYYQKNLFFQPNYFPDEMHNYLLRGLFALFFYSSFVFGIITIVWWHNYQILNLPVFPIIGIVLLVYGIVLRERSFRMNKRDKQTISQFYFSIIIVIFSMALGYNSYFLLIYDIIVGLPLIYLQSQYYTKKFEMKHF
;
A
#
# COMPACT_ATOMS: atom_id res chain seq x y z
N MET A 1 -0.80 22.10 -12.52
CA MET A 1 -2.02 21.83 -11.73
C MET A 1 -1.98 22.72 -10.50
N LYS A 2 -2.83 23.75 -10.38
CA LYS A 2 -2.90 24.59 -9.17
C LYS A 2 -3.54 23.75 -8.06
N MET A 3 -2.76 23.42 -7.03
CA MET A 3 -3.24 22.64 -5.90
C MET A 3 -4.06 23.56 -5.01
N HIS A 4 -5.39 23.51 -5.12
CA HIS A 4 -6.28 24.16 -4.17
C HIS A 4 -6.16 23.44 -2.82
N ILE A 5 -5.74 24.16 -1.78
CA ILE A 5 -5.59 23.60 -0.44
C ILE A 5 -6.99 23.27 0.11
N ASN A 6 -7.23 21.99 0.40
CA ASN A 6 -8.46 21.56 1.06
C ASN A 6 -8.22 21.44 2.56
N PHE A 7 -8.44 22.54 3.29
CA PHE A 7 -8.19 22.63 4.73
C PHE A 7 -8.91 21.54 5.54
N LYS A 8 -10.15 21.17 5.18
CA LYS A 8 -10.91 20.12 5.88
C LYS A 8 -10.17 18.77 5.84
N ARG A 9 -9.66 18.38 4.67
CA ARG A 9 -8.89 17.14 4.52
C ARG A 9 -7.50 17.23 5.15
N LEU A 10 -6.87 18.41 5.09
CA LEU A 10 -5.57 18.62 5.71
C LEU A 10 -5.64 18.46 7.23
N ILE A 11 -6.62 19.11 7.87
CA ILE A 11 -6.85 19.01 9.32
C ILE A 11 -7.15 17.55 9.71
N TRP A 12 -8.00 16.87 8.94
CA TRP A 12 -8.28 15.45 9.16
C TRP A 12 -7.01 14.59 9.10
N ASN A 13 -6.16 14.80 8.09
CA ASN A 13 -4.91 14.06 7.96
C ASN A 13 -3.93 14.31 9.10
N ILE A 14 -3.81 15.56 9.55
CA ILE A 14 -2.97 15.92 10.69
C ILE A 14 -3.48 15.20 11.95
N PHE A 15 -4.79 15.24 12.19
CA PHE A 15 -5.41 14.53 13.30
C PHE A 15 -5.13 13.01 13.24
N VAL A 16 -5.36 12.38 12.09
CA VAL A 16 -5.10 10.95 11.88
C VAL A 16 -3.62 10.62 12.10
N LEU A 17 -2.69 11.45 11.62
CA LEU A 17 -1.25 11.23 11.82
C LEU A 17 -0.84 11.31 13.28
N LEU A 18 -1.31 12.32 14.01
CA LEU A 18 -1.01 12.50 15.43
C LEU A 18 -1.60 11.36 16.26
N TYR A 19 -2.88 11.02 16.02
CA TYR A 19 -3.56 9.92 16.70
C TYR A 19 -2.85 8.59 16.43
N SER A 20 -2.57 8.29 15.15
CA SER A 20 -1.91 7.04 14.78
C SER A 20 -0.50 6.96 15.34
N GLY A 21 0.25 8.07 15.34
CA GLY A 21 1.59 8.14 15.94
C GLY A 21 1.56 7.75 17.41
N LEU A 22 0.67 8.37 18.20
CA LEU A 22 0.51 8.04 19.62
C LEU A 22 0.03 6.59 19.83
N PHE A 23 -0.97 6.16 19.06
CA PHE A 23 -1.54 4.82 19.16
C PHE A 23 -0.48 3.73 18.87
N PHE A 24 0.20 3.81 17.73
CA PHE A 24 1.19 2.81 17.34
C PHE A 24 2.47 2.89 18.17
N TYR A 25 2.87 4.07 18.64
CA TYR A 25 3.97 4.19 19.60
C TYR A 25 3.65 3.42 20.88
N ASN A 26 2.49 3.66 21.49
CA ASN A 26 2.09 2.98 22.72
C ASN A 26 1.86 1.47 22.50
N CYS A 27 1.32 1.10 21.34
CA CYS A 27 1.06 -0.29 20.99
C CYS A 27 2.37 -1.08 20.75
N LEU A 28 3.35 -0.50 20.07
CA LEU A 28 4.55 -1.22 19.62
C LEU A 28 5.76 -1.06 20.55
N SER A 29 5.89 0.07 21.27
CA SER A 29 7.05 0.35 22.14
C SER A 29 7.40 -0.69 23.21
N PRO A 30 6.46 -1.50 23.75
CA PRO A 30 6.81 -2.55 24.70
C PRO A 30 7.59 -3.72 24.09
N TYR A 31 7.62 -3.87 22.76
CA TYR A 31 8.18 -5.04 22.08
C TYR A 31 9.60 -4.80 21.59
N LYS A 32 10.43 -5.84 21.42
CA LYS A 32 11.81 -5.66 20.91
C LYS A 32 11.82 -5.27 19.42
N ASN A 33 12.83 -4.50 19.01
CA ASN A 33 13.04 -4.07 17.62
C ASN A 33 11.84 -3.32 17.00
N TRP A 34 10.95 -2.77 17.84
CA TRP A 34 9.71 -2.13 17.43
C TRP A 34 9.89 -0.86 16.60
N LEU A 35 11.00 -0.14 16.81
CA LEU A 35 11.20 1.20 16.28
C LEU A 35 11.11 1.25 14.75
N PHE A 36 11.77 0.33 14.06
CA PHE A 36 11.77 0.33 12.60
C PHE A 36 10.42 -0.09 12.02
N SER A 37 9.72 -1.02 12.66
CA SER A 37 8.35 -1.38 12.25
C SER A 37 7.34 -0.26 12.54
N TYR A 38 7.56 0.49 13.61
CA TYR A 38 6.82 1.72 13.90
C TYR A 38 7.09 2.79 12.82
N LEU A 39 8.36 3.04 12.48
CA LEU A 39 8.71 3.96 11.40
C LEU A 39 8.09 3.54 10.07
N TYR A 40 8.15 2.25 9.72
CA TYR A 40 7.47 1.70 8.56
C TYR A 40 5.96 2.01 8.58
N THR A 41 5.30 1.73 9.70
CA THR A 41 3.87 2.02 9.90
C THR A 41 3.58 3.51 9.70
N MET A 42 4.41 4.40 10.23
CA MET A 42 4.24 5.84 10.07
C MET A 42 4.46 6.30 8.63
N PHE A 43 5.44 5.76 7.91
CA PHE A 43 5.63 6.04 6.48
C PHE A 43 4.42 5.58 5.65
N LEU A 44 3.89 4.39 5.95
CA LEU A 44 2.70 3.85 5.30
C LEU A 44 1.50 4.76 5.53
N ILE A 45 1.22 5.15 6.79
CA ILE A 45 0.10 6.03 7.13
C ILE A 45 0.27 7.42 6.51
N LEU A 46 1.48 7.97 6.49
CA LEU A 46 1.77 9.25 5.84
C LEU A 46 1.46 9.19 4.34
N TRP A 47 1.87 8.11 3.67
CA TRP A 47 1.49 7.87 2.29
C TRP A 47 -0.02 7.73 2.13
N LEU A 48 -0.69 7.01 3.03
CA LEU A 48 -2.15 6.86 2.98
C LEU A 48 -2.88 8.20 3.11
N CYS A 49 -2.44 9.05 4.04
CA CYS A 49 -2.94 10.41 4.22
C CYS A 49 -2.71 11.26 2.95
N LYS A 50 -1.54 11.15 2.32
CA LYS A 50 -1.25 11.87 1.06
C LYS A 50 -2.21 11.47 -0.05
N GLU A 51 -2.41 10.17 -0.27
CA GLU A 51 -3.34 9.67 -1.30
C GLU A 51 -4.78 10.09 -1.01
N TYR A 52 -5.22 10.02 0.25
CA TYR A 52 -6.52 10.51 0.68
C TYR A 52 -6.68 12.01 0.41
N TYR A 53 -5.66 12.82 0.72
CA TYR A 53 -5.67 14.26 0.44
C TYR A 53 -5.85 14.53 -1.05
N GLN A 54 -5.13 13.78 -1.88
CA GLN A 54 -5.13 13.92 -3.34
C GLN A 54 -6.35 13.30 -4.03
N LYS A 55 -7.26 12.63 -3.29
CA LYS A 55 -8.40 11.87 -3.85
C LYS A 55 -7.97 10.75 -4.80
N ASN A 56 -6.76 10.24 -4.64
CA ASN A 56 -6.29 9.15 -5.48
C ASN A 56 -6.95 7.84 -5.05
N LEU A 57 -7.16 6.95 -6.01
CA LEU A 57 -7.58 5.58 -5.73
C LEU A 57 -6.33 4.76 -5.40
N PHE A 58 -6.25 4.27 -4.17
CA PHE A 58 -5.07 3.58 -3.63
C PHE A 58 -4.54 2.46 -4.55
N PHE A 59 -5.43 1.57 -4.96
CA PHE A 59 -5.11 0.34 -5.66
C PHE A 59 -5.58 0.33 -7.11
N GLN A 60 -5.95 1.50 -7.64
CA GLN A 60 -6.51 1.62 -8.98
C GLN A 60 -5.82 2.75 -9.74
N PRO A 61 -5.60 2.57 -11.05
CA PRO A 61 -5.08 3.62 -11.89
C PRO A 61 -6.10 4.78 -12.03
N ASN A 62 -5.71 5.99 -11.64
CA ASN A 62 -6.55 7.20 -11.75
C ASN A 62 -6.85 7.64 -13.20
N TYR A 63 -6.14 7.10 -14.19
CA TYR A 63 -6.33 7.44 -15.60
C TYR A 63 -7.47 6.66 -16.26
N PHE A 64 -8.06 5.67 -15.57
CA PHE A 64 -9.33 5.06 -15.97
C PHE A 64 -10.50 5.79 -15.30
N PRO A 65 -11.62 6.01 -16.02
CA PRO A 65 -12.82 6.59 -15.42
C PRO A 65 -13.46 5.61 -14.42
N ASP A 66 -14.18 6.15 -13.44
CA ASP A 66 -14.72 5.37 -12.31
C ASP A 66 -15.60 4.19 -12.75
N GLU A 67 -16.41 4.39 -13.79
CA GLU A 67 -17.29 3.37 -14.38
C GLU A 67 -16.54 2.15 -14.93
N MET A 68 -15.25 2.29 -15.22
CA MET A 68 -14.46 1.20 -15.77
C MET A 68 -13.88 0.29 -14.71
N HIS A 69 -13.91 0.70 -13.44
CA HIS A 69 -13.40 -0.10 -12.34
C HIS A 69 -14.28 -1.31 -12.04
N ASN A 70 -13.65 -2.44 -11.70
CA ASN A 70 -14.36 -3.59 -11.16
C ASN A 70 -14.51 -3.42 -9.63
N TYR A 71 -15.75 -3.18 -9.18
CA TYR A 71 -16.04 -2.93 -7.76
C TYR A 71 -15.75 -4.14 -6.85
N LEU A 72 -15.99 -5.36 -7.34
CA LEU A 72 -15.71 -6.58 -6.57
C LEU A 72 -14.20 -6.72 -6.33
N LEU A 73 -13.40 -6.65 -7.40
CA LEU A 73 -11.93 -6.73 -7.28
C LEU A 73 -11.37 -5.60 -6.41
N ARG A 74 -11.94 -4.38 -6.52
CA ARG A 74 -11.59 -3.26 -5.64
C ARG A 74 -11.83 -3.58 -4.17
N GLY A 75 -13.01 -4.13 -3.85
CA GLY A 75 -13.38 -4.51 -2.48
C GLY A 75 -12.46 -5.60 -1.92
N LEU A 76 -12.20 -6.64 -2.71
CA LEU A 76 -11.27 -7.73 -2.34
C LEU A 76 -9.85 -7.21 -2.11
N PHE A 77 -9.37 -6.31 -2.97
CA PHE A 77 -8.05 -5.71 -2.81
C PHE A 77 -7.95 -4.85 -1.54
N ALA A 78 -8.99 -4.05 -1.27
CA ALA A 78 -9.05 -3.25 -0.05
C ALA A 78 -9.05 -4.15 1.19
N LEU A 79 -9.88 -5.19 1.20
CA LEU A 79 -9.93 -6.18 2.28
C LEU A 79 -8.55 -6.82 2.51
N PHE A 80 -7.91 -7.28 1.43
CA PHE A 80 -6.56 -7.82 1.47
C PHE A 80 -5.59 -6.81 2.11
N PHE A 81 -5.47 -5.60 1.57
CA PHE A 81 -4.50 -4.61 2.05
C PHE A 81 -4.71 -4.23 3.52
N TYR A 82 -5.96 -3.96 3.93
CA TYR A 82 -6.26 -3.60 5.32
C TYR A 82 -6.05 -4.79 6.27
N SER A 83 -6.38 -6.01 5.84
CA SER A 83 -6.05 -7.21 6.62
C SER A 83 -4.54 -7.42 6.74
N SER A 84 -3.75 -7.16 5.69
CA SER A 84 -2.29 -7.22 5.74
C SER A 84 -1.71 -6.23 6.75
N PHE A 85 -2.25 -5.02 6.81
CA PHE A 85 -1.86 -4.05 7.83
C PHE A 85 -2.11 -4.59 9.26
N VAL A 86 -3.30 -5.15 9.50
CA VAL A 86 -3.65 -5.74 10.81
C VAL A 86 -2.75 -6.93 11.16
N PHE A 87 -2.56 -7.87 10.23
CA PHE A 87 -1.65 -9.02 10.42
C PHE A 87 -0.20 -8.59 10.68
N GLY A 88 0.24 -7.48 10.06
CA GLY A 88 1.55 -6.89 10.31
C GLY A 88 1.72 -6.44 11.76
N ILE A 89 0.75 -5.70 12.28
CA ILE A 89 0.73 -5.27 13.70
C ILE A 89 0.65 -6.47 14.63
N ILE A 90 -0.24 -7.44 14.34
CA ILE A 90 -0.37 -8.68 15.10
C ILE A 90 0.94 -9.47 15.12
N THR A 91 1.73 -9.43 14.04
CA THR A 91 3.06 -10.08 13.98
C THR A 91 4.01 -9.55 15.04
N ILE A 92 3.95 -8.25 15.34
CA ILE A 92 4.82 -7.64 16.35
C ILE A 92 4.29 -7.93 17.75
N VAL A 93 2.97 -7.79 17.95
CA VAL A 93 2.33 -7.83 19.27
C VAL A 93 2.16 -9.27 19.78
N TRP A 94 1.62 -10.18 18.96
CA TRP A 94 1.24 -11.52 19.39
C TRP A 94 2.04 -12.63 18.71
N TRP A 95 2.42 -12.47 17.44
CA TRP A 95 3.08 -13.52 16.65
C TRP A 95 4.58 -13.27 16.46
N HIS A 96 5.25 -12.72 17.47
CA HIS A 96 6.68 -12.38 17.41
C HIS A 96 7.60 -13.58 17.06
N ASN A 97 7.17 -14.81 17.36
CA ASN A 97 7.89 -16.03 16.99
C ASN A 97 7.81 -16.39 15.49
N TYR A 98 6.85 -15.82 14.75
CA TYR A 98 6.66 -16.05 13.32
C TYR A 98 7.27 -14.93 12.46
N GLN A 99 8.18 -14.16 13.07
CA GLN A 99 8.96 -13.17 12.35
C GLN A 99 9.98 -13.84 11.44
N ILE A 100 10.33 -13.19 10.31
CA ILE A 100 11.28 -13.76 9.34
C ILE A 100 12.62 -14.05 10.02
N LEU A 101 13.19 -13.01 10.61
CA LEU A 101 14.41 -13.05 11.41
C LEU A 101 14.33 -11.91 12.42
N ASN A 102 14.70 -12.11 13.67
CA ASN A 102 14.61 -11.06 14.70
C ASN A 102 15.74 -10.01 14.58
N LEU A 103 15.85 -9.40 13.40
CA LEU A 103 16.84 -8.40 13.03
C LEU A 103 16.15 -7.17 12.42
N PRO A 104 16.64 -5.95 12.70
CA PRO A 104 16.03 -4.71 12.18
C PRO A 104 16.21 -4.51 10.66
N VAL A 105 16.99 -5.37 10.00
CA VAL A 105 17.31 -5.26 8.57
C VAL A 105 16.06 -5.38 7.69
N PHE A 106 15.13 -6.28 8.01
CA PHE A 106 13.93 -6.49 7.19
C PHE A 106 12.98 -5.29 7.21
N PRO A 107 12.64 -4.71 8.39
CA PRO A 107 11.87 -3.47 8.43
C PRO A 107 12.50 -2.32 7.63
N ILE A 108 13.83 -2.18 7.68
CA ILE A 108 14.56 -1.16 6.91
C ILE A 108 14.39 -1.40 5.39
N ILE A 109 14.57 -2.64 4.94
CA ILE A 109 14.31 -3.02 3.54
C ILE A 109 12.85 -2.72 3.18
N GLY A 110 11.90 -3.02 4.07
CA GLY A 110 10.49 -2.69 3.92
C GLY A 110 10.26 -1.20 3.70
N ILE A 111 10.89 -0.32 4.49
CA ILE A 111 10.79 1.14 4.30
C ILE A 111 11.32 1.56 2.92
N VAL A 112 12.50 1.05 2.54
CA VAL A 112 13.11 1.36 1.23
C VAL A 112 12.20 0.93 0.08
N LEU A 113 11.64 -0.28 0.15
CA LEU A 113 10.71 -0.80 -0.85
C LEU A 113 9.41 -0.01 -0.87
N LEU A 114 8.86 0.38 0.28
CA LEU A 114 7.66 1.21 0.34
C LEU A 114 7.89 2.54 -0.37
N VAL A 115 8.98 3.25 -0.04
CA VAL A 115 9.32 4.52 -0.68
C VAL A 115 9.53 4.33 -2.19
N TYR A 116 10.25 3.28 -2.60
CA TYR A 116 10.48 2.97 -4.01
C TYR A 116 9.17 2.67 -4.76
N GLY A 117 8.29 1.86 -4.18
CA GLY A 117 6.97 1.54 -4.71
C GLY A 117 6.09 2.79 -4.87
N ILE A 118 6.07 3.67 -3.87
CA ILE A 118 5.35 4.96 -3.94
C ILE A 118 5.89 5.82 -5.09
N VAL A 119 7.21 5.93 -5.23
CA VAL A 119 7.83 6.73 -6.31
C VAL A 119 7.48 6.16 -7.68
N LEU A 120 7.54 4.84 -7.87
CA LEU A 120 7.14 4.19 -9.13
C LEU A 120 5.66 4.43 -9.44
N ARG A 121 4.80 4.32 -8.42
CA ARG A 121 3.37 4.56 -8.55
C ARG A 121 3.10 6.00 -8.99
N GLU A 122 3.73 6.99 -8.36
CA GLU A 122 3.57 8.39 -8.74
C GLU A 122 4.06 8.69 -10.16
N ARG A 123 5.14 8.05 -10.61
CA ARG A 123 5.61 8.16 -12.00
C ARG A 123 4.56 7.64 -12.97
N SER A 124 3.95 6.49 -12.69
CA SER A 124 2.90 5.92 -13.54
C SER A 124 1.67 6.83 -13.65
N PHE A 125 1.31 7.56 -12.58
CA PHE A 125 0.22 8.53 -12.62
C PHE A 125 0.51 9.75 -13.48
N ARG A 126 1.76 10.23 -13.51
CA ARG A 126 2.14 11.37 -14.34
C ARG A 126 2.16 11.04 -15.83
N MET A 127 2.35 9.77 -16.20
CA MET A 127 2.39 9.36 -17.59
C MET A 127 1.05 9.53 -18.30
N ASN A 128 -0.08 9.50 -17.56
CA ASN A 128 -1.46 9.71 -18.04
C ASN A 128 -1.81 9.05 -19.41
N LYS A 129 -1.08 7.98 -19.75
CA LYS A 129 -1.27 7.19 -20.96
C LYS A 129 -1.97 5.90 -20.58
N ARG A 130 -3.05 5.59 -21.30
CA ARG A 130 -3.74 4.31 -21.20
C ARG A 130 -3.01 3.36 -22.15
N ASP A 131 -1.92 2.77 -21.70
CA ASP A 131 -1.22 1.74 -22.47
C ASP A 131 -0.84 0.56 -21.56
N LYS A 132 -0.54 -0.59 -22.18
CA LYS A 132 -0.19 -1.83 -21.45
C LYS A 132 1.02 -1.62 -20.53
N GLN A 133 1.98 -0.82 -20.97
CA GLN A 133 3.21 -0.55 -20.22
C GLN A 133 2.93 0.23 -18.94
N THR A 134 2.11 1.28 -19.00
CA THR A 134 1.72 2.09 -17.84
C THR A 134 0.88 1.30 -16.85
N ILE A 135 -0.03 0.44 -17.34
CA ILE A 135 -0.81 -0.49 -16.49
C ILE A 135 0.14 -1.45 -15.77
N SER A 136 1.06 -2.08 -16.50
CA SER A 136 2.03 -3.01 -15.94
C SER A 136 2.93 -2.33 -14.90
N GLN A 137 3.43 -1.12 -15.19
CA GLN A 137 4.26 -0.35 -14.25
C GLN A 137 3.50 0.03 -12.99
N PHE A 138 2.22 0.43 -13.11
CA PHE A 138 1.37 0.71 -11.97
C PHE A 138 1.23 -0.54 -11.08
N TYR A 139 0.85 -1.69 -11.65
CA TYR A 139 0.67 -2.91 -10.86
C TYR A 139 1.97 -3.47 -10.30
N PHE A 140 3.09 -3.31 -11.00
CA PHE A 140 4.41 -3.60 -10.45
C PHE A 140 4.74 -2.74 -9.22
N SER A 141 4.37 -1.46 -9.23
CA SER A 141 4.52 -0.61 -8.04
C SER A 141 3.68 -1.10 -6.86
N ILE A 142 2.47 -1.63 -7.12
CA ILE A 142 1.61 -2.22 -6.09
C ILE A 142 2.20 -3.51 -5.54
N ILE A 143 2.80 -4.36 -6.39
CA ILE A 143 3.54 -5.56 -5.94
C ILE A 143 4.63 -5.18 -4.94
N ILE A 144 5.42 -4.16 -5.26
CA ILE A 144 6.49 -3.66 -4.38
C ILE A 144 5.90 -3.17 -3.05
N VAL A 145 4.80 -2.42 -3.09
CA VAL A 145 4.13 -1.91 -1.89
C VAL A 145 3.63 -3.05 -0.99
N ILE A 146 3.00 -4.09 -1.55
CA ILE A 146 2.47 -5.19 -0.71
C ILE A 146 3.63 -5.98 -0.07
N PHE A 147 4.67 -6.34 -0.84
CA PHE A 147 5.84 -7.01 -0.28
C PHE A 147 6.60 -6.16 0.72
N SER A 148 6.55 -4.83 0.57
CA SER A 148 7.10 -3.94 1.58
C SER A 148 6.41 -4.09 2.93
N MET A 149 5.13 -4.50 2.98
CA MET A 149 4.41 -4.75 4.23
C MET A 149 4.93 -6.00 4.92
N ALA A 150 5.09 -7.11 4.17
CA ALA A 150 5.66 -8.33 4.73
C ALA A 150 7.05 -8.09 5.33
N LEU A 151 7.91 -7.33 4.65
CA LEU A 151 9.26 -7.03 5.13
C LEU A 151 9.27 -5.95 6.22
N GLY A 152 8.43 -4.91 6.07
CA GLY A 152 8.25 -3.81 7.01
C GLY A 152 7.81 -4.28 8.40
N TYR A 153 6.92 -5.27 8.43
CA TYR A 153 6.46 -5.94 9.65
C TYR A 153 7.22 -7.22 9.96
N ASN A 154 8.22 -7.58 9.13
CA ASN A 154 9.07 -8.75 9.31
C ASN A 154 8.27 -10.05 9.49
N SER A 155 7.25 -10.29 8.66
CA SER A 155 6.23 -11.33 8.87
C SER A 155 6.24 -12.39 7.78
N TYR A 156 6.52 -13.66 8.14
CA TYR A 156 6.39 -14.79 7.21
C TYR A 156 4.94 -14.99 6.76
N PHE A 157 3.99 -14.82 7.69
CA PHE A 157 2.58 -14.97 7.39
C PHE A 157 2.15 -13.97 6.31
N LEU A 158 2.54 -12.69 6.44
CA LEU A 158 2.25 -11.69 5.42
C LEU A 158 2.91 -12.02 4.09
N LEU A 159 4.15 -12.49 4.09
CA LEU A 159 4.82 -12.86 2.84
C LEU A 159 4.03 -13.94 2.09
N ILE A 160 3.57 -14.97 2.82
CA ILE A 160 2.75 -16.04 2.25
C ILE A 160 1.39 -15.48 1.80
N TYR A 161 0.77 -14.61 2.59
CA TYR A 161 -0.51 -13.99 2.27
C TYR A 161 -0.43 -13.10 1.02
N ASP A 162 0.65 -12.34 0.86
CA ASP A 162 0.93 -11.54 -0.32
C ASP A 162 1.10 -12.42 -1.57
N ILE A 163 1.76 -13.58 -1.45
CA ILE A 163 1.94 -14.51 -2.57
C ILE A 163 0.64 -15.22 -2.95
N ILE A 164 -0.10 -15.73 -1.97
CA ILE A 164 -1.29 -16.57 -2.20
C ILE A 164 -2.52 -15.74 -2.54
N VAL A 165 -2.68 -14.55 -1.94
CA VAL A 165 -3.87 -13.70 -2.12
C VAL A 165 -3.52 -12.43 -2.87
N GLY A 166 -2.46 -11.73 -2.46
CA GLY A 166 -2.06 -10.46 -3.07
C GLY A 166 -1.73 -10.57 -4.56
N LEU A 167 -0.80 -11.44 -4.94
CA LEU A 167 -0.37 -11.59 -6.33
C LEU A 167 -1.51 -12.01 -7.27
N PRO A 168 -2.37 -13.00 -6.95
CA PRO A 168 -3.52 -13.31 -7.79
C PRO A 168 -4.50 -12.14 -7.94
N LEU A 169 -4.77 -11.38 -6.86
CA LEU A 169 -5.63 -10.20 -6.96
C LEU A 169 -5.02 -9.12 -7.87
N ILE A 170 -3.72 -8.84 -7.72
CA ILE A 170 -2.99 -7.91 -8.61
C ILE A 170 -3.08 -8.38 -10.06
N TYR A 171 -2.82 -9.66 -10.31
CA TYR A 171 -2.86 -10.23 -11.64
C TYR A 171 -4.25 -10.11 -12.28
N LEU A 172 -5.30 -10.51 -11.57
CA LEU A 172 -6.69 -10.40 -12.04
C LEU A 172 -7.05 -8.95 -12.36
N GLN A 173 -6.63 -8.02 -11.51
CA GLN A 173 -6.92 -6.60 -11.70
C GLN A 173 -6.15 -6.01 -12.89
N SER A 174 -4.87 -6.36 -13.05
CA SER A 174 -4.05 -5.98 -14.21
C SER A 174 -4.67 -6.50 -15.51
N GLN A 175 -5.00 -7.80 -15.57
CA GLN A 175 -5.63 -8.42 -16.73
C GLN A 175 -6.96 -7.76 -17.10
N TYR A 176 -7.78 -7.42 -16.10
CA TYR A 176 -9.04 -6.73 -16.31
C TYR A 176 -8.85 -5.38 -17.02
N TYR A 177 -7.88 -4.56 -16.59
CA TYR A 177 -7.60 -3.28 -17.26
C TYR A 177 -6.97 -3.45 -18.63
N THR A 178 -6.08 -4.43 -18.82
CA THR A 178 -5.49 -4.73 -20.13
C THR A 178 -6.54 -5.14 -21.15
N LYS A 179 -7.47 -6.03 -20.79
CA LYS A 179 -8.57 -6.44 -21.68
C LYS A 179 -9.52 -5.29 -22.01
N LYS A 180 -9.87 -4.45 -21.01
CA LYS A 180 -10.70 -3.26 -21.25
C LYS A 180 -10.02 -2.22 -22.15
N PHE A 181 -8.70 -2.13 -22.12
CA PHE A 181 -7.95 -1.30 -23.04
C PHE A 181 -8.07 -1.83 -24.49
N GLU A 182 -7.88 -3.12 -24.70
CA GLU A 182 -7.98 -3.75 -26.03
C GLU A 182 -9.36 -3.57 -26.66
N MET A 183 -10.44 -3.75 -25.88
CA MET A 183 -11.82 -3.63 -26.38
C MET A 183 -12.22 -2.20 -26.83
N LYS A 184 -11.45 -1.16 -26.49
CA LYS A 184 -11.73 0.22 -26.93
C LYS A 184 -11.03 0.60 -28.23
N HIS A 185 -10.10 -0.22 -28.69
CA HIS A 185 -9.32 0.00 -29.90
C HIS A 185 -9.79 -0.88 -31.09
N PHE A 186 -10.88 -1.61 -30.91
CA PHE A 186 -11.71 -2.22 -31.95
C PHE A 186 -13.03 -1.46 -32.03
#